data_AF-A0A485A5J7-F1
#
_entry.id   AF-A0A485A5J7-F1
#
_cell.length_a   1.000
_cell.length_b   1.000
_cell.length_c   1.000
_cell.angle_alpha   90.00
_cell.angle_beta   90.00
_cell.angle_gamma   90.00
#
_symmetry.space_group_name_H-M   'P 1'
#
loop_
_entity.id
_entity.type
_entity.pdbx_description
1 polymer ?
#
loop_
_entity_poly.entity_id
_entity_poly.type
_entity_poly.pdbx_seq_one_letter_code
_entity_poly.pdbx_strand_id
1 'polypeptide(L)'
;MIEPWIKAAPERVLFILDEAYAEFVTDPRFRSGIELVAKDHKNVIVTRTFSKIYALAGLRIGYALAHPDIIMQIEPFVSMDNTNTAGAVAALASLEDKTFLTISRTSIETSRKIVTNALDKLGLAYLPSQANFIFHKVSGDVKTYQDRMKEYHVFVGREFLPS
;
A
#
# COMPACT_ATOMS: atom_id res chain seq x y z
N MET A 1 7.80 -12.55 9.90
CA MET A 1 8.89 -11.57 10.10
C MET A 1 9.89 -11.74 8.97
N ILE A 2 10.19 -10.69 8.21
CA ILE A 2 11.08 -10.75 7.01
C ILE A 2 12.56 -10.54 7.33
N GLU A 3 12.89 -10.01 8.52
CA GLU A 3 14.26 -9.71 8.93
C GLU A 3 15.24 -10.91 8.83
N PRO A 4 14.87 -12.15 9.18
CA PRO A 4 15.77 -13.30 9.00
C PRO A 4 16.16 -13.55 7.53
N TRP A 5 15.24 -13.32 6.60
CA TRP A 5 15.52 -13.44 5.16
C TRP A 5 16.49 -12.35 4.68
N ILE A 6 16.30 -11.13 5.17
CA ILE A 6 17.17 -9.99 4.84
C ILE A 6 18.60 -10.25 5.34
N LYS A 7 18.76 -10.77 6.57
CA LYS A 7 20.07 -11.11 7.15
C LYS A 7 20.75 -12.29 6.48
N ALA A 8 19.98 -13.27 5.99
CA ALA A 8 20.52 -14.46 5.35
C ALA A 8 20.91 -14.22 3.87
N ALA A 9 20.46 -13.10 3.28
CA ALA A 9 20.73 -12.81 1.88
C ALA A 9 22.16 -12.32 1.65
N PRO A 10 22.76 -12.63 0.49
CA PRO A 10 24.04 -12.04 0.09
C PRO A 10 23.98 -10.51 0.03
N GLU A 11 25.09 -9.83 0.32
CA GLU A 11 25.15 -8.35 0.33
C GLU A 11 24.70 -7.68 -0.98
N ARG A 12 24.88 -8.36 -2.12
CA ARG A 12 24.43 -7.88 -3.43
C ARG A 12 22.91 -7.86 -3.63
N VAL A 13 22.14 -8.43 -2.70
CA VAL A 13 20.67 -8.53 -2.80
C VAL A 13 20.04 -7.35 -2.09
N LEU A 14 19.31 -6.53 -2.85
CA LEU A 14 18.48 -5.46 -2.32
C LEU A 14 17.04 -5.93 -2.11
N PHE A 15 16.44 -5.50 -1.01
CA PHE A 15 15.04 -5.74 -0.67
C PHE A 15 14.26 -4.43 -0.80
N ILE A 16 13.26 -4.42 -1.69
CA ILE A 16 12.30 -3.31 -1.79
C ILE A 16 11.02 -3.72 -1.07
N LEU A 17 10.67 -2.97 -0.03
CA LEU A 17 9.48 -3.17 0.78
C LEU A 17 8.47 -2.08 0.43
N ASP A 18 7.50 -2.43 -0.43
CA ASP A 18 6.41 -1.53 -0.77
C ASP A 18 5.35 -1.51 0.33
N GLU A 19 5.33 -0.42 1.09
CA GLU A 19 4.46 -0.19 2.23
C GLU A 19 3.31 0.77 1.89
N ALA A 20 2.85 0.82 0.64
CA ALA A 20 1.76 1.71 0.23
C ALA A 20 0.47 1.63 1.07
N TYR A 21 0.24 0.51 1.77
CA TYR A 21 -0.95 0.27 2.59
C TYR A 21 -0.66 0.11 4.08
N ALA A 22 0.58 0.35 4.54
CA ALA A 22 1.00 0.06 5.90
C ALA A 22 0.13 0.74 6.97
N GLU A 23 -0.38 1.94 6.69
CA GLU A 23 -1.21 2.68 7.63
C GLU A 23 -2.62 2.08 7.83
N PHE A 24 -3.07 1.15 6.97
CA PHE A 24 -4.34 0.44 7.15
C PHE A 24 -4.22 -0.86 7.95
N VAL A 25 -3.00 -1.32 8.19
CA VAL A 25 -2.75 -2.60 8.84
C VAL A 25 -3.18 -2.53 10.31
N THR A 26 -3.96 -3.53 10.73
CA THR A 26 -4.41 -3.73 12.12
C THR A 26 -3.88 -5.02 12.72
N ASP A 27 -3.26 -5.90 11.91
CA ASP A 27 -2.62 -7.11 12.39
C ASP A 27 -1.41 -6.76 13.29
N PRO A 28 -1.43 -7.14 14.58
CA PRO A 28 -0.36 -6.80 15.53
C PRO A 28 0.98 -7.48 15.21
N ARG A 29 1.02 -8.42 14.24
CA ARG A 29 2.23 -9.09 13.78
C ARG A 29 2.97 -8.30 12.70
N PHE A 30 2.32 -7.31 12.08
CA PHE A 30 2.96 -6.46 11.09
C PHE A 30 4.03 -5.59 11.75
N ARG A 31 5.18 -5.47 11.10
CA ARG A 31 6.28 -4.58 11.46
C ARG A 31 6.73 -3.89 10.19
N SER A 32 6.92 -2.57 10.27
CA SER A 32 7.39 -1.82 9.13
C SER A 32 8.88 -2.04 8.90
N GLY A 33 9.29 -2.13 7.65
CA GLY A 33 10.68 -2.12 7.22
C GLY A 33 11.43 -0.84 7.62
N ILE A 34 10.74 0.24 7.99
CA ILE A 34 11.38 1.43 8.55
C ILE A 34 12.20 1.07 9.79
N GLU A 35 11.73 0.13 10.61
CA GLU A 35 12.49 -0.37 11.77
C GLU A 35 13.79 -1.06 11.36
N LEU A 36 13.86 -1.65 10.17
CA LEU A 36 15.07 -2.28 9.64
C LEU A 36 16.05 -1.22 9.14
N VAL A 37 15.56 -0.21 8.42
CA VAL A 37 16.39 0.94 8.03
C VAL A 37 16.96 1.65 9.25
N ALA A 38 16.16 1.85 10.30
CA ALA A 38 16.60 2.44 11.57
C ALA A 38 17.62 1.57 12.34
N LYS A 39 17.67 0.27 12.06
CA LYS A 39 18.67 -0.68 12.59
C LYS A 39 19.89 -0.83 11.66
N ASP A 40 20.11 0.12 10.75
CA ASP A 40 21.26 0.17 9.84
C ASP A 40 21.35 -0.98 8.81
N HIS A 41 20.20 -1.55 8.40
CA HIS A 41 20.20 -2.53 7.32
C HIS A 41 20.48 -1.86 5.96
N LYS A 42 21.68 -2.09 5.44
CA LYS A 42 22.21 -1.44 4.21
C LYS A 42 21.69 -2.00 2.89
N ASN A 43 20.76 -2.94 2.94
CA ASN A 43 20.20 -3.60 1.76
C ASN A 43 18.65 -3.54 1.72
N VAL A 44 18.06 -2.61 2.47
CA VAL A 44 16.60 -2.42 2.55
C VAL A 44 16.22 -1.04 2.03
N ILE A 45 15.24 -1.01 1.14
CA ILE A 45 14.56 0.20 0.66
C ILE A 45 13.08 0.05 1.01
N VAL A 46 12.54 1.00 1.76
CA VAL A 46 11.11 1.07 2.06
C VAL A 46 10.48 2.16 1.22
N THR A 47 9.41 1.86 0.48
CA THR A 47 8.65 2.87 -0.27
C THR A 47 7.31 3.13 0.38
N ARG A 48 6.94 4.41 0.47
CA ARG A 48 5.62 4.85 0.97
C ARG A 48 5.01 5.91 0.07
N THR A 49 3.70 6.10 0.18
CA THR A 49 2.96 7.00 -0.69
C THR A 49 1.88 7.78 0.04
N PHE A 50 1.63 9.01 -0.44
CA PHE A 50 0.49 9.81 -0.04
C PHE A 50 -0.79 9.45 -0.82
N SER A 51 -0.71 8.48 -1.74
CA SER A 51 -1.83 8.15 -2.63
C SER A 51 -2.96 7.37 -1.94
N LYS A 52 -2.73 6.81 -0.75
CA LYS A 52 -3.67 5.88 -0.11
C LYS A 52 -4.34 6.52 1.11
N ILE A 53 -3.83 6.31 2.33
CA ILE A 53 -4.49 6.81 3.54
C ILE A 53 -4.64 8.34 3.56
N TYR A 54 -3.69 9.06 2.96
CA TYR A 54 -3.67 10.52 2.85
C TYR A 54 -4.56 11.06 1.72
N ALA A 55 -5.16 10.20 0.88
CA ALA A 55 -6.07 10.56 -0.22
C ALA A 55 -5.49 11.51 -1.30
N LEU A 56 -4.18 11.53 -1.50
CA LEU A 56 -3.51 12.43 -2.46
C LEU A 56 -3.05 11.71 -3.75
N ALA A 57 -3.81 10.72 -4.23
CA ALA A 57 -3.41 9.90 -5.38
C ALA A 57 -3.11 10.72 -6.65
N GLY A 58 -3.91 11.77 -6.90
CA GLY A 58 -3.74 12.65 -8.05
C GLY A 58 -2.53 13.59 -7.96
N LEU A 59 -1.98 13.81 -6.76
CA LEU A 59 -0.86 14.74 -6.55
C LEU A 59 0.52 14.10 -6.69
N ARG A 60 0.57 12.77 -6.87
CA ARG A 60 1.78 12.02 -7.24
C ARG A 60 2.96 12.17 -6.26
N ILE A 61 2.68 12.12 -4.96
CA ILE A 61 3.70 12.19 -3.91
C ILE A 61 3.95 10.82 -3.27
N GLY A 62 5.23 10.48 -3.16
CA GLY A 62 5.75 9.30 -2.48
C GLY A 62 7.20 9.52 -2.09
N TYR A 63 7.74 8.60 -1.30
CA TYR A 63 9.12 8.69 -0.81
C TYR A 63 9.70 7.30 -0.57
N ALA A 64 11.03 7.25 -0.53
CA ALA A 64 11.80 6.08 -0.15
C ALA A 64 12.58 6.36 1.14
N LEU A 65 12.74 5.34 1.99
CA LEU A 65 13.60 5.33 3.16
C LEU A 65 14.60 4.18 2.99
N ALA A 66 15.89 4.49 3.06
CA ALA A 66 16.96 3.51 2.94
C ALA A 66 18.23 4.05 3.63
N HIS A 67 19.26 3.21 3.74
CA HIS A 67 20.58 3.65 4.18
C HIS A 67 21.13 4.76 3.24
N PRO A 68 21.84 5.79 3.75
CA PRO A 68 22.37 6.89 2.93
C PRO A 68 23.15 6.45 1.70
N ASP A 69 23.98 5.40 1.81
CA ASP A 69 24.74 4.83 0.68
C ASP A 69 23.83 4.35 -0.47
N ILE A 70 22.64 3.83 -0.17
CA ILE A 70 21.65 3.45 -1.18
C ILE A 70 21.01 4.70 -1.78
N ILE A 71 20.64 5.67 -0.94
CA ILE A 71 20.01 6.92 -1.41
C ILE A 71 20.92 7.65 -2.40
N MET A 72 22.22 7.75 -2.09
CA MET A 72 23.22 8.36 -2.97
C MET A 72 23.38 7.62 -4.31
N GLN A 73 23.14 6.31 -4.34
CA GLN A 73 23.14 5.53 -5.58
C GLN A 73 21.86 5.73 -6.41
N ILE A 74 20.73 6.00 -5.76
CA ILE A 74 19.43 6.21 -6.42
C ILE A 74 19.30 7.64 -6.96
N GLU A 75 19.85 8.62 -6.25
CA GLU A 75 19.72 10.06 -6.54
C GLU A 75 20.00 10.44 -8.01
N PRO A 76 21.03 9.90 -8.70
CA PRO A 76 21.28 10.20 -10.11
C PRO A 76 20.16 9.75 -11.08
N PHE A 77 19.31 8.82 -10.65
CA PHE A 77 18.16 8.33 -11.44
C PHE A 77 16.88 9.13 -11.17
N VAL A 78 16.92 10.08 -10.24
CA VAL A 78 15.77 10.91 -9.86
C VAL A 78 15.81 12.24 -10.62
N SER A 79 14.69 12.63 -11.21
CA SER A 79 14.56 13.94 -11.85
C SER A 79 14.60 15.07 -10.81
N MET A 80 15.32 16.15 -11.10
CA MET A 80 15.44 17.32 -10.21
C MET A 80 14.09 17.96 -9.87
N ASP A 81 13.13 17.94 -10.80
CA ASP A 81 11.78 18.53 -10.62
C ASP A 81 10.68 17.45 -10.52
N ASN A 82 10.92 16.39 -9.74
CA ASN A 82 9.98 15.27 -9.63
C ASN A 82 8.74 15.54 -8.76
N THR A 83 8.70 16.66 -8.03
CA THR A 83 7.68 16.98 -7.03
C THR A 83 6.98 18.28 -7.38
N ASN A 84 5.66 18.24 -7.56
CA ASN A 84 4.87 19.45 -7.82
C ASN A 84 4.55 20.19 -6.51
N THR A 85 4.48 21.52 -6.58
CA THR A 85 4.26 22.40 -5.42
C THR A 85 2.96 22.08 -4.66
N ALA A 86 1.87 21.83 -5.38
CA ALA A 86 0.58 21.51 -4.75
C ALA A 86 0.67 20.22 -3.94
N GLY A 87 1.35 19.21 -4.47
CA GLY A 87 1.61 17.94 -3.80
C GLY A 87 2.49 18.10 -2.57
N ALA A 88 3.56 18.90 -2.65
CA ALA A 88 4.42 19.17 -1.49
C ALA A 88 3.64 19.83 -0.33
N VAL A 89 2.86 20.88 -0.64
CA VAL A 89 2.04 21.59 0.36
C VAL A 89 0.97 20.67 0.95
N ALA A 90 0.25 19.93 0.11
CA ALA A 90 -0.79 19.00 0.58
C ALA A 90 -0.22 17.85 1.41
N ALA A 91 0.95 17.31 1.02
CA ALA A 91 1.62 16.26 1.77
C ALA A 91 2.01 16.74 3.17
N LEU A 92 2.65 17.92 3.29
CA LEU A 92 3.01 18.51 4.58
C LEU A 92 1.77 18.72 5.47
N ALA A 93 0.72 19.35 4.94
CA ALA A 93 -0.52 19.55 5.69
C ALA A 93 -1.16 18.22 6.13
N SER A 94 -1.15 17.20 5.27
CA SER A 94 -1.73 15.89 5.58
C SER A 94 -0.97 15.11 6.66
N LEU A 95 0.32 15.39 6.86
CA LEU A 95 1.11 14.78 7.95
C LEU A 95 0.69 15.31 9.32
N GLU A 96 0.24 16.57 9.38
CA GLU A 96 -0.22 17.22 10.61
C GLU A 96 -1.68 16.90 10.95
N ASP A 97 -2.51 16.57 9.94
CA ASP A 97 -3.93 16.27 10.11
C ASP A 97 -4.20 14.85 10.65
N LYS A 98 -4.03 14.68 11.96
CA LYS A 98 -4.32 13.41 12.65
C LYS A 98 -5.81 13.05 12.66
N THR A 99 -6.68 14.06 12.57
CA THR A 99 -8.13 13.87 12.53
C THR A 99 -8.53 13.17 11.23
N PHE A 100 -8.05 13.68 10.10
CA PHE A 100 -8.31 13.06 8.80
C PHE A 100 -7.78 11.63 8.72
N LEU A 101 -6.57 11.35 9.24
CA LEU A 101 -6.04 9.98 9.25
C LEU A 101 -6.93 9.00 10.02
N THR A 102 -7.47 9.43 11.15
CA THR A 102 -8.40 8.64 11.95
C THR A 102 -9.71 8.37 11.19
N ILE A 103 -10.26 9.41 10.55
CA ILE A 103 -11.47 9.30 9.71
C ILE A 103 -11.23 8.35 8.53
N SER A 104 -10.16 8.55 7.78
CA SER A 104 -9.76 7.74 6.62
C SER A 104 -9.64 6.25 7.00
N ARG A 105 -8.92 5.94 8.09
CA ARG A 105 -8.77 4.57 8.58
C ARG A 105 -10.10 3.95 9.00
N THR A 106 -10.91 4.67 9.79
CA THR A 106 -12.19 4.19 10.31
C THR A 106 -13.20 3.94 9.19
N SER A 107 -13.19 4.80 8.17
CA SER A 107 -14.02 4.65 6.96
C SER A 107 -13.66 3.36 6.22
N ILE A 108 -12.37 3.11 5.97
CA ILE A 108 -11.91 1.88 5.32
C ILE A 108 -12.19 0.62 6.15
N GLU A 109 -12.04 0.67 7.47
CA GLU A 109 -12.43 -0.44 8.36
C GLU A 109 -13.92 -0.76 8.27
N THR A 110 -14.76 0.27 8.24
CA THR A 110 -16.21 0.12 8.10
C THR A 110 -16.58 -0.45 6.73
N SER A 111 -16.02 0.10 5.65
CA SER A 111 -16.23 -0.39 4.28
C SER A 111 -15.80 -1.84 4.12
N ARG A 112 -14.64 -2.23 4.69
CA ARG A 112 -14.19 -3.63 4.69
C ARG A 112 -15.23 -4.55 5.31
N LYS A 113 -15.73 -4.21 6.50
CA LYS A 113 -16.77 -5.00 7.21
C LYS A 113 -18.05 -5.13 6.40
N ILE A 114 -18.51 -4.05 5.76
CA ILE A 114 -19.72 -4.08 4.92
C ILE A 114 -19.56 -5.11 3.79
N VAL A 115 -18.45 -5.04 3.06
CA VAL A 115 -18.19 -5.95 1.93
C VAL A 115 -17.97 -7.38 2.41
N THR A 116 -17.16 -7.61 3.45
CA THR A 116 -16.92 -8.97 3.95
C THR A 116 -18.19 -9.61 4.50
N ASN A 117 -19.05 -8.87 5.19
CA ASN A 117 -20.34 -9.37 5.66
C ASN A 117 -21.27 -9.78 4.49
N ALA A 118 -21.22 -9.05 3.37
CA ALA A 118 -21.96 -9.42 2.17
C ALA A 118 -21.38 -10.69 1.52
N LEU A 119 -20.06 -10.80 1.44
CA LEU A 119 -19.38 -12.01 0.92
C LEU A 119 -19.67 -13.24 1.78
N ASP A 120 -19.67 -13.10 3.12
CA ASP A 120 -20.02 -14.17 4.06
C ASP A 120 -21.45 -14.67 3.83
N LYS A 121 -22.42 -13.76 3.69
CA LYS A 121 -23.83 -14.11 3.39
C LYS A 121 -23.99 -14.84 2.06
N LEU A 122 -23.12 -14.54 1.09
CA LEU A 122 -23.11 -15.19 -0.23
C LEU A 122 -22.27 -16.48 -0.26
N GLY A 123 -21.59 -16.84 0.84
CA GLY A 123 -20.69 -17.99 0.88
C GLY A 123 -19.46 -17.83 -0.02
N LEU A 124 -19.03 -16.60 -0.32
CA LEU A 124 -17.89 -16.31 -1.18
C LEU A 124 -16.61 -16.13 -0.35
N ALA A 125 -15.59 -16.94 -0.64
CA ALA A 125 -14.31 -16.86 0.05
C ALA A 125 -13.56 -15.55 -0.27
N TYR A 126 -12.84 -15.00 0.71
CA TYR A 126 -11.94 -13.86 0.53
C TYR A 126 -10.72 -13.96 1.45
N LEU A 127 -9.68 -13.19 1.13
CA LEU A 127 -8.49 -13.08 1.96
C LEU A 127 -8.67 -11.97 3.01
N PRO A 128 -8.18 -12.16 4.25
CA PRO A 128 -8.16 -11.09 5.25
C PRO A 128 -7.42 -9.85 4.73
N SER A 129 -8.15 -8.75 4.58
CA SER A 129 -7.57 -7.52 4.02
C SER A 129 -6.96 -6.63 5.10
N GLN A 130 -5.71 -6.23 4.88
CA GLN A 130 -4.98 -5.20 5.63
C GLN A 130 -4.79 -3.91 4.81
N ALA A 131 -5.56 -3.75 3.73
CA ALA A 131 -5.47 -2.63 2.78
C ALA A 131 -6.84 -1.95 2.63
N ASN A 132 -6.98 -1.07 1.63
CA ASN A 132 -8.24 -0.41 1.27
C ASN A 132 -9.04 -1.14 0.17
N PHE A 133 -8.77 -2.43 -0.06
CA PHE A 133 -9.45 -3.28 -1.03
C PHE A 133 -9.60 -4.70 -0.48
N ILE A 134 -10.46 -5.52 -1.07
CA ILE A 134 -10.64 -6.93 -0.69
C ILE A 134 -10.38 -7.81 -1.91
N PHE A 135 -9.63 -8.88 -1.71
CA PHE A 135 -9.43 -9.92 -2.71
C PHE A 135 -10.35 -11.09 -2.39
N HIS A 136 -11.35 -11.34 -3.24
CA HIS A 136 -12.32 -12.41 -3.05
C HIS A 136 -12.39 -13.32 -4.26
N LYS A 137 -12.83 -14.55 -4.03
CA LYS A 137 -13.06 -15.54 -5.08
C LYS A 137 -14.27 -15.13 -5.90
N VAL A 138 -14.11 -15.16 -7.22
CA VAL A 138 -15.22 -15.13 -8.17
C VAL A 138 -15.44 -16.56 -8.65
N SER A 139 -16.67 -17.05 -8.52
CA SER A 139 -17.05 -18.35 -9.07
C SER A 139 -17.44 -18.18 -10.53
N GLY A 140 -16.63 -18.70 -11.45
CA GLY A 140 -16.84 -18.59 -12.89
C GLY A 140 -15.92 -17.58 -13.56
N ASP A 141 -16.37 -17.01 -14.68
CA ASP A 141 -15.60 -16.10 -15.50
C ASP A 141 -15.53 -14.68 -14.88
N VAL A 142 -14.31 -14.18 -14.68
CA VAL A 142 -14.06 -12.86 -14.07
C VAL A 142 -14.57 -11.73 -14.95
N LYS A 143 -14.49 -11.89 -16.28
CA LYS A 143 -14.93 -10.86 -17.22
C LYS A 143 -16.45 -10.66 -17.16
N THR A 144 -17.22 -11.75 -17.12
CA THR A 144 -18.67 -11.74 -16.92
C THR A 144 -19.04 -11.05 -15.60
N TYR A 145 -18.32 -11.33 -14.51
CA TYR A 145 -18.52 -10.66 -13.22
C TYR A 145 -18.26 -9.14 -13.32
N GLN A 146 -17.17 -8.73 -13.95
CA GLN A 146 -16.84 -7.31 -14.16
C GLN A 146 -17.91 -6.58 -14.97
N ASP A 147 -18.37 -7.19 -16.06
CA ASP A 147 -19.36 -6.56 -16.95
C ASP A 147 -20.71 -6.42 -16.23
N ARG A 148 -21.15 -7.44 -15.48
CA ARG A 148 -22.36 -7.36 -14.64
C ARG A 148 -22.24 -6.32 -13.53
N MET A 149 -21.11 -6.23 -12.84
CA MET A 149 -20.91 -5.19 -11.83
C MET A 149 -20.97 -3.78 -12.44
N LYS A 150 -20.41 -3.62 -13.64
CA LYS A 150 -20.43 -2.35 -14.38
C LYS A 150 -21.84 -1.94 -14.81
N GLU A 151 -22.74 -2.88 -15.13
CA GLU A 151 -24.17 -2.59 -15.39
C GLU A 151 -24.85 -1.90 -14.20
N TYR A 152 -24.37 -2.15 -12.98
CA TYR A 152 -24.82 -1.48 -11.74
C TYR A 152 -23.90 -0.32 -11.32
N HIS A 153 -23.08 0.21 -12.23
CA HIS A 153 -22.12 1.29 -11.97
C HIS A 153 -21.07 0.98 -10.89
N VAL A 154 -20.77 -0.30 -10.67
CA VAL A 154 -19.70 -0.75 -9.76
C VAL A 154 -18.48 -1.16 -10.56
N PHE A 155 -17.42 -0.34 -10.51
CA PHE A 155 -16.17 -0.60 -11.20
C PHE A 155 -15.21 -1.38 -10.30
N VAL A 156 -15.13 -2.69 -10.52
CA VAL A 156 -14.23 -3.58 -9.77
C VAL A 156 -12.83 -3.66 -10.42
N GLY A 157 -11.88 -4.25 -9.69
CA GLY A 157 -10.51 -4.40 -10.16
C GLY A 157 -10.39 -5.22 -11.46
N ARG A 158 -9.34 -4.95 -12.23
CA ARG A 158 -8.95 -5.76 -13.39
C ARG A 158 -8.61 -7.20 -12.98
N GLU A 159 -8.52 -8.08 -13.97
CA GLU A 159 -8.08 -9.46 -13.73
C GLU A 159 -6.60 -9.52 -13.30
N PHE A 160 -6.31 -10.46 -12.39
CA PHE A 160 -4.97 -10.77 -11.89
C PHE A 160 -4.65 -12.23 -12.23
N LEU A 161 -4.00 -12.45 -13.36
CA LEU A 161 -3.56 -13.77 -13.79
C LEU A 161 -2.38 -14.26 -12.94
N PRO A 162 -2.28 -15.56 -12.63
CA PRO A 162 -1.09 -16.11 -11.99
C PRO A 162 0.13 -15.90 -12.90
N SER A 163 1.24 -15.46 -12.30
CA SER A 163 2.55 -15.29 -12.94
C SER A 163 3.30 -16.61 -13.03
#